data_AF-A0A2V2VQ88-F1
#
_entry.id   AF-A0A2V2VQ88-F1
#
_cell.length_a   1.000
_cell.length_b   1.000
_cell.length_c   1.000
_cell.angle_alpha   90.00
_cell.angle_beta   90.00
_cell.angle_gamma   90.00
#
_symmetry.space_group_name_H-M   'P 1'
#
loop_
_entity.id
_entity.type
_entity.pdbx_description
1 polymer ?
#
loop_
_entity_poly.entity_id
_entity_poly.type
_entity_poly.pdbx_seq_one_letter_code
_entity_poly.pdbx_strand_id
1 'polypeptide(L)'
;MLASKDNILPIFFGWFALKLCTESAFVKTIGTKLTEFEPPTGRQAKPCVLKLATELHPKGDEGLLPSEYEKTIRKIKYGVLYKPAVANFPLVDAFFFSVPNPMTMVALRMTTAGGHHTTASTVRQFTECLAAYCNGWEESSQDMSWGIIYVQQADSTPMNDWQRCDVVDSNNVSDAEHYEIAAFWREKVRQYQVLISSGEFSMDEALRSVQ
;
A
#
# COMPACT_ATOMS: atom_id res chain seq x y z
N MET A 1 4.48 -21.72 33.13
CA MET A 1 4.34 -22.15 31.73
C MET A 1 4.51 -20.90 30.89
N LEU A 2 5.61 -20.82 30.14
CA LEU A 2 6.07 -19.62 29.42
C LEU A 2 5.07 -19.25 28.32
N ALA A 3 4.44 -18.08 28.42
CA ALA A 3 3.77 -17.47 27.28
C ALA A 3 4.85 -17.01 26.29
N SER A 4 4.97 -17.71 25.16
CA SER A 4 5.90 -17.37 24.09
C SER A 4 5.61 -15.96 23.58
N LYS A 5 6.68 -15.17 23.47
CA LYS A 5 6.71 -13.80 22.95
C LYS A 5 6.54 -13.72 21.43
N ASP A 6 6.30 -14.84 20.73
CA ASP A 6 6.67 -14.95 19.31
C ASP A 6 5.50 -15.15 18.33
N ASN A 7 4.25 -15.20 18.79
CA ASN A 7 3.11 -15.45 17.91
C ASN A 7 2.14 -14.27 17.87
N ILE A 8 2.42 -13.28 17.03
CA ILE A 8 1.33 -12.48 16.47
C ILE A 8 0.46 -13.44 15.69
N LEU A 9 -0.77 -13.67 16.17
CA LEU A 9 -1.75 -14.44 15.39
C LEU A 9 -1.84 -13.81 14.00
N PRO A 10 -1.71 -14.58 12.90
CA PRO A 10 -1.73 -14.05 11.53
C PRO A 10 -2.89 -13.10 11.24
N ILE A 11 -4.02 -13.30 11.95
CA ILE A 11 -5.23 -12.48 11.89
C ILE A 11 -4.96 -11.01 12.29
N PHE A 12 -4.04 -10.74 13.20
CA PHE A 12 -3.71 -9.38 13.65
C PHE A 12 -2.49 -8.78 12.95
N PHE A 13 -1.77 -9.54 12.11
CA PHE A 13 -0.56 -9.07 11.44
C PHE A 13 -0.79 -7.76 10.69
N GLY A 14 -1.80 -7.71 9.82
CA GLY A 14 -2.07 -6.53 9.01
C GLY A 14 -2.40 -5.30 9.86
N TRP A 15 -3.18 -5.48 10.92
CA TRP A 15 -3.53 -4.39 11.84
C TRP A 15 -2.31 -3.83 12.57
N PHE A 16 -1.45 -4.70 13.12
CA PHE A 16 -0.23 -4.28 13.80
C PHE A 16 0.77 -3.63 12.85
N ALA A 17 0.96 -4.21 11.67
CA ALA A 17 1.88 -3.67 10.67
C ALA A 17 1.45 -2.26 10.23
N LEU A 18 0.14 -2.05 10.00
CA LEU A 18 -0.40 -0.74 9.65
C LEU A 18 -0.23 0.30 10.76
N LYS A 19 -0.38 -0.09 12.03
CA LYS A 19 -0.10 0.82 13.15
C LYS A 19 1.36 1.26 13.18
N LEU A 20 2.29 0.34 12.94
CA LEU A 20 3.72 0.65 13.00
C LEU A 20 4.23 1.47 11.80
N CYS A 21 3.47 1.58 10.71
CA CYS A 21 3.85 2.44 9.57
C CYS A 21 3.98 3.93 9.93
N THR A 22 3.42 4.38 11.06
CA THR A 22 3.64 5.74 11.58
C THR A 22 4.85 5.86 12.49
N GLU A 23 5.50 4.75 12.85
CA GLU A 23 6.65 4.69 13.74
C GLU A 23 7.97 4.76 12.97
N SER A 24 8.77 5.79 13.27
CA SER A 24 10.04 6.06 12.59
C SER A 24 11.04 4.91 12.69
N ALA A 25 11.11 4.26 13.87
CA ALA A 25 12.01 3.13 14.09
C ALA A 25 11.63 1.94 13.21
N PHE A 26 10.34 1.62 13.13
CA PHE A 26 9.84 0.55 12.29
C PHE A 26 10.06 0.84 10.80
N VAL A 27 9.73 2.05 10.34
CA VAL A 27 9.92 2.46 8.94
C VAL A 27 11.39 2.37 8.53
N LYS A 28 12.31 2.80 9.40
CA LYS A 28 13.76 2.68 9.13
C LYS A 28 14.15 1.22 8.94
N THR A 29 13.67 0.33 9.80
CA THR A 29 13.93 -1.11 9.70
C THR A 29 13.44 -1.68 8.38
N ILE A 30 12.15 -1.50 8.04
CA ILE A 30 11.60 -2.00 6.76
C ILE A 30 12.27 -1.34 5.56
N GLY A 31 12.66 -0.07 5.66
CA GLY A 31 13.34 0.69 4.61
C GLY A 31 14.65 0.03 4.15
N THR A 32 15.40 -0.56 5.09
CA THR A 32 16.63 -1.30 4.77
C THR A 32 16.36 -2.59 3.98
N LYS A 33 15.19 -3.20 4.19
CA LYS A 33 14.77 -4.47 3.60
C LYS A 33 13.94 -4.32 2.32
N LEU A 34 13.46 -3.12 2.00
CA LEU A 34 12.67 -2.88 0.81
C LEU A 34 13.45 -3.22 -0.47
N THR A 35 12.84 -4.07 -1.29
CA THR A 35 13.31 -4.47 -2.61
C THR A 35 12.21 -4.25 -3.65
N GLU A 36 12.54 -3.72 -4.82
CA GLU A 36 11.61 -3.66 -5.96
C GLU A 36 11.53 -5.03 -6.63
N PHE A 37 10.34 -5.46 -7.05
CA PHE A 37 10.20 -6.60 -7.95
C PHE A 37 10.77 -6.25 -9.33
N GLU A 38 11.31 -7.26 -10.03
CA GLU A 38 11.76 -7.07 -11.39
C GLU A 38 10.57 -6.70 -12.30
N PRO A 39 10.56 -5.49 -12.88
CA PRO A 39 9.43 -5.05 -13.69
C PRO A 39 9.44 -5.77 -15.04
N PRO A 40 8.27 -6.16 -15.57
CA PRO A 40 8.18 -6.86 -16.85
C PRO A 40 8.67 -6.02 -18.05
N THR A 41 8.77 -4.71 -17.88
CA THR A 41 9.26 -3.77 -18.89
C THR A 41 10.79 -3.70 -18.95
N GLY A 42 11.51 -4.36 -18.04
CA GLY A 42 12.97 -4.29 -17.96
C GLY A 42 13.51 -2.91 -17.56
N ARG A 43 12.65 -2.00 -17.06
CA ARG A 43 13.07 -0.67 -16.61
C ARG A 43 14.02 -0.79 -15.42
N GLN A 44 14.94 0.17 -15.29
CA GLN A 44 15.88 0.21 -14.17
C GLN A 44 15.16 0.26 -12.82
N ALA A 45 15.68 -0.52 -11.88
CA ALA A 45 15.22 -0.52 -10.50
C ALA A 45 15.38 0.88 -9.89
N LYS A 46 14.35 1.33 -9.17
CA LYS A 46 14.32 2.61 -8.44
C LYS A 46 14.01 2.33 -6.99
N PRO A 47 14.86 2.75 -6.04
CA PRO A 47 14.58 2.63 -4.62
C PRO A 47 13.22 3.24 -4.23
N CYS A 48 12.52 2.59 -3.32
CA CYS A 48 11.26 3.09 -2.75
C CYS A 48 11.51 4.42 -2.02
N VAL A 49 10.50 5.31 -2.00
CA VAL A 49 10.57 6.59 -1.27
C VAL A 49 10.90 6.39 0.21
N LEU A 50 10.35 5.35 0.84
CA LEU A 50 10.62 5.02 2.25
C LEU A 50 12.06 4.53 2.49
N LYS A 51 12.75 4.07 1.44
CA LYS A 51 14.17 3.71 1.51
C LYS A 51 15.09 4.93 1.33
N LEU A 52 14.70 5.87 0.47
CA LEU A 52 15.48 7.08 0.18
C LEU A 52 15.37 8.12 1.29
N ALA A 53 14.16 8.29 1.83
CA ALA A 53 13.83 9.34 2.78
C ALA A 53 12.84 8.75 3.81
N THR A 54 13.39 8.00 4.77
CA THR A 54 12.60 7.34 5.82
C THR A 54 11.74 8.32 6.60
N GLU A 55 12.14 9.58 6.74
CA GLU A 55 11.42 10.67 7.39
C GLU A 55 10.10 11.02 6.71
N LEU A 56 9.89 10.63 5.46
CA LEU A 56 8.66 10.84 4.69
C LEU A 56 7.55 9.83 4.99
N HIS A 57 7.75 8.94 5.97
CA HIS A 57 6.66 8.10 6.46
C HIS A 57 5.53 8.94 7.06
N PRO A 58 4.31 8.41 7.04
CA PRO A 58 3.20 9.08 7.67
C PRO A 58 3.45 9.30 9.17
N LYS A 59 3.03 10.43 9.72
CA LYS A 59 3.19 10.80 11.14
C LYS A 59 1.92 10.68 11.96
N GLY A 60 0.84 10.35 11.29
CA GLY A 60 -0.47 10.06 11.86
C GLY A 60 -1.32 9.35 10.82
N ASP A 61 -2.51 8.95 11.21
CA ASP A 61 -3.45 8.23 10.37
C ASP A 61 -4.84 8.89 10.36
N GLU A 62 -5.56 8.70 9.25
CA GLU A 62 -6.94 9.12 9.09
C GLU A 62 -7.77 7.96 8.54
N GLY A 63 -8.92 7.72 9.17
CA GLY A 63 -9.91 6.77 8.66
C GLY A 63 -10.58 7.31 7.39
N LEU A 64 -10.68 6.47 6.37
CA LEU A 64 -11.50 6.74 5.18
C LEU A 64 -12.82 6.01 5.34
N LEU A 65 -13.91 6.78 5.48
CA LEU A 65 -15.26 6.22 5.46
C LEU A 65 -15.58 5.70 4.06
N PRO A 66 -16.46 4.70 3.92
CA PRO A 66 -16.91 4.27 2.59
C PRO A 66 -17.40 5.47 1.77
N SER A 67 -17.12 5.50 0.45
CA SER A 67 -17.39 6.66 -0.40
C SER A 67 -18.86 7.09 -0.39
N GLU A 68 -19.77 6.14 -0.20
CA GLU A 68 -21.22 6.37 -0.01
C GLU A 68 -21.57 7.19 1.25
N TYR A 69 -20.73 7.19 2.28
CA TYR A 69 -20.93 7.99 3.51
C TYR A 69 -20.01 9.21 3.60
N GLU A 70 -18.95 9.27 2.78
CA GLU A 70 -18.04 10.40 2.75
C GLU A 70 -18.64 11.55 1.93
N LYS A 71 -19.23 12.52 2.62
CA LYS A 71 -19.89 13.68 2.00
C LYS A 71 -18.94 14.84 1.69
N THR A 72 -17.67 14.71 2.08
CA THR A 72 -16.68 15.78 2.00
C THR A 72 -15.49 15.36 1.16
N ILE A 73 -15.32 16.01 0.01
CA ILE A 73 -14.09 15.90 -0.77
C ILE A 73 -12.96 16.56 0.03
N ARG A 74 -11.89 15.81 0.29
CA ARG A 74 -10.77 16.22 1.15
C ARG A 74 -9.64 16.78 0.31
N LYS A 75 -8.93 17.79 0.82
CA LYS A 75 -7.63 18.14 0.25
C LYS A 75 -6.64 17.02 0.56
N ILE A 76 -5.80 16.68 -0.40
CA ILE A 76 -4.74 15.68 -0.18
C ILE A 76 -3.80 16.19 0.92
N LYS A 77 -3.73 15.43 2.02
CA LYS A 77 -2.73 15.63 3.08
C LYS A 77 -1.53 14.73 2.86
N TYR A 78 -0.34 15.31 2.98
CA TYR A 78 0.94 14.61 2.91
C TYR A 78 1.34 14.07 4.29
N GLY A 79 2.03 12.93 4.31
CA GLY A 79 2.50 12.35 5.57
C GLY A 79 1.37 11.89 6.50
N VAL A 80 0.20 11.58 5.94
CA VAL A 80 -0.94 10.99 6.66
C VAL A 80 -1.25 9.63 6.06
N LEU A 81 -1.39 8.61 6.91
CA LEU A 81 -1.75 7.25 6.53
C LEU A 81 -3.27 7.12 6.45
N TYR A 82 -3.81 7.00 5.24
CA TYR A 82 -5.22 6.78 5.03
C TYR A 82 -5.55 5.29 5.22
N LYS A 83 -6.45 5.00 6.17
CA LYS A 83 -6.90 3.64 6.52
C LYS A 83 -8.38 3.48 6.15
N PRO A 84 -8.71 2.72 5.10
CA PRO A 84 -10.09 2.39 4.78
C PRO A 84 -10.83 1.73 5.95
N ALA A 85 -12.05 2.20 6.24
CA ALA A 85 -12.91 1.64 7.27
C ALA A 85 -13.74 0.43 6.79
N VAL A 86 -13.78 0.18 5.48
CA VAL A 86 -14.47 -0.98 4.89
C VAL A 86 -13.60 -2.22 4.91
N ALA A 87 -14.22 -3.36 5.20
CA ALA A 87 -13.61 -4.64 4.86
C ALA A 87 -13.51 -4.77 3.33
N ASN A 88 -12.39 -5.31 2.84
CA ASN A 88 -12.13 -5.52 1.41
C ASN A 88 -12.09 -4.23 0.57
N PHE A 89 -11.48 -3.16 1.09
CA PHE A 89 -11.18 -1.99 0.27
C PHE A 89 -10.40 -2.38 -0.99
N PRO A 90 -10.71 -1.81 -2.18
CA PRO A 90 -10.06 -2.19 -3.41
C PRO A 90 -8.54 -2.03 -3.34
N LEU A 91 -7.83 -3.02 -3.85
CA LEU A 91 -6.38 -3.05 -4.08
C LEU A 91 -5.45 -3.00 -2.84
N VAL A 92 -5.77 -2.24 -1.80
CA VAL A 92 -4.83 -1.87 -0.72
C VAL A 92 -5.47 -1.93 0.67
N ASP A 93 -4.65 -2.06 1.72
CA ASP A 93 -5.09 -1.99 3.11
C ASP A 93 -4.89 -0.59 3.72
N ALA A 94 -3.96 0.19 3.16
CA ALA A 94 -3.79 1.61 3.46
C ALA A 94 -2.95 2.28 2.36
N PHE A 95 -2.90 3.62 2.36
CA PHE A 95 -2.00 4.36 1.49
C PHE A 95 -1.67 5.73 2.08
N PHE A 96 -0.62 6.38 1.57
CA PHE A 96 -0.28 7.76 1.92
C PHE A 96 0.36 8.48 0.75
N PHE A 97 0.41 9.81 0.84
CA PHE A 97 1.11 10.67 -0.12
C PHE A 97 2.37 11.25 0.52
N SER A 98 3.51 11.10 -0.16
CA SER A 98 4.77 11.74 0.25
C SER A 98 4.91 13.14 -0.35
N VAL A 99 5.80 13.93 0.26
CA VAL A 99 6.13 15.34 -0.05
C VAL A 99 6.32 15.59 -1.57
N PRO A 100 5.97 16.78 -2.10
CA PRO A 100 5.29 16.88 -3.39
C PRO A 100 6.18 17.09 -4.63
N ASN A 101 7.44 16.63 -4.69
CA ASN A 101 8.22 16.82 -5.93
C ASN A 101 9.25 15.71 -6.27
N PRO A 102 8.89 14.75 -7.15
CA PRO A 102 7.53 14.45 -7.58
C PRO A 102 6.74 13.85 -6.41
N MET A 103 5.48 14.25 -6.27
CA MET A 103 4.55 13.61 -5.36
C MET A 103 4.54 12.09 -5.62
N THR A 104 4.55 11.29 -4.56
CA THR A 104 4.47 9.83 -4.68
C THR A 104 3.35 9.32 -3.82
N MET A 105 2.43 8.56 -4.41
CA MET A 105 1.48 7.77 -3.66
C MET A 105 2.11 6.42 -3.34
N VAL A 106 2.08 6.05 -2.06
CA VAL A 106 2.56 4.77 -1.57
C VAL A 106 1.37 3.99 -1.03
N ALA A 107 0.98 2.96 -1.77
CA ALA A 107 0.02 1.96 -1.37
C ALA A 107 0.68 0.89 -0.49
N LEU A 108 -0.04 0.42 0.53
CA LEU A 108 0.39 -0.67 1.41
C LEU A 108 -0.60 -1.83 1.26
N ARG A 109 -0.08 -3.02 0.94
CA ARG A 109 -0.85 -4.27 0.90
C ARG A 109 -0.24 -5.23 1.91
N MET A 110 -0.95 -5.49 2.98
CA MET A 110 -0.62 -6.47 4.00
C MET A 110 -1.02 -7.85 3.49
N THR A 111 -0.11 -8.81 3.50
CA THR A 111 -0.42 -10.14 2.95
C THR A 111 0.36 -11.27 3.60
N THR A 112 -0.25 -12.46 3.60
CA THR A 112 0.41 -13.74 3.89
C THR A 112 0.39 -14.66 2.67
N ALA A 113 -0.11 -14.19 1.52
CA ALA A 113 -0.16 -14.94 0.28
C ALA A 113 1.10 -14.71 -0.56
N GLY A 114 1.56 -15.74 -1.27
CA GLY A 114 2.72 -15.65 -2.18
C GLY A 114 2.44 -14.95 -3.51
N GLY A 115 1.26 -14.35 -3.67
CA GLY A 115 0.84 -13.64 -4.87
C GLY A 115 -0.62 -13.20 -4.79
N HIS A 116 -0.97 -12.24 -5.62
CA HIS A 116 -2.32 -11.69 -5.74
C HIS A 116 -2.70 -11.54 -7.20
N HIS A 117 -3.95 -11.93 -7.49
CA HIS A 117 -4.57 -11.58 -8.75
C HIS A 117 -5.10 -10.15 -8.64
N THR A 118 -4.39 -9.21 -9.26
CA THR A 118 -4.87 -7.84 -9.43
C THR A 118 -5.57 -7.76 -10.78
N THR A 119 -6.76 -7.18 -10.82
CA THR A 119 -7.53 -6.99 -12.06
C THR A 119 -7.63 -5.51 -12.39
N ALA A 120 -7.79 -5.18 -13.67
CA ALA A 120 -8.00 -3.81 -14.12
C ALA A 120 -9.21 -3.16 -13.43
N SER A 121 -10.28 -3.92 -13.22
CA SER A 121 -11.47 -3.45 -12.49
C SER A 121 -11.19 -3.10 -11.03
N THR A 122 -10.33 -3.86 -10.35
CA THR A 122 -9.94 -3.57 -8.95
C THR A 122 -9.09 -2.30 -8.86
N VAL A 123 -8.16 -2.12 -9.79
CA VAL A 123 -7.34 -0.89 -9.87
C VAL A 123 -8.24 0.31 -10.18
N ARG A 124 -9.19 0.16 -11.11
CA ARG A 124 -10.17 1.20 -11.42
C ARG A 124 -10.97 1.63 -10.19
N GLN A 125 -11.58 0.67 -9.50
CA GLN A 125 -12.37 0.94 -8.28
C GLN A 125 -11.55 1.68 -7.22
N PHE A 126 -10.27 1.32 -7.08
CA PHE A 126 -9.37 2.05 -6.19
C PHE A 126 -9.17 3.50 -6.66
N THR A 127 -8.93 3.75 -7.95
CA THR A 127 -8.77 5.11 -8.48
C THR A 127 -10.05 5.95 -8.43
N GLU A 128 -11.23 5.34 -8.63
CA GLU A 128 -12.54 5.98 -8.46
C GLU A 128 -12.76 6.39 -7.00
N CYS A 129 -12.36 5.53 -6.06
CA CYS A 129 -12.37 5.86 -4.63
C CYS A 129 -11.47 7.07 -4.36
N LEU A 130 -10.23 7.09 -4.87
CA LEU A 130 -9.33 8.22 -4.70
C LEU A 130 -9.90 9.52 -5.28
N ALA A 131 -10.54 9.46 -6.45
CA ALA A 131 -11.22 10.60 -7.06
C ALA A 131 -12.38 11.13 -6.20
N ALA A 132 -13.14 10.23 -5.56
CA ALA A 132 -14.21 10.60 -4.65
C ALA A 132 -13.70 11.25 -3.35
N TYR A 133 -12.55 10.80 -2.84
CA TYR A 133 -11.98 11.30 -1.58
C TYR A 133 -11.14 12.57 -1.74
N CYS A 134 -10.42 12.72 -2.86
CA CYS A 134 -9.34 13.69 -2.98
C CYS A 134 -9.68 14.80 -3.98
N ASN A 135 -9.72 16.03 -3.50
CA ASN A 135 -9.88 17.20 -4.34
C ASN A 135 -8.65 17.39 -5.24
N GLY A 136 -8.87 17.63 -6.52
CA GLY A 136 -7.79 17.77 -7.51
C GLY A 136 -7.05 16.46 -7.79
N TRP A 137 -7.68 15.31 -7.53
CA TRP A 137 -7.12 13.99 -7.82
C TRP A 137 -6.72 13.84 -9.28
N GLU A 138 -7.61 14.18 -10.21
CA GLU A 138 -7.37 14.02 -11.66
C GLU A 138 -6.08 14.72 -12.10
N GLU A 139 -5.92 15.99 -11.72
CA GLU A 139 -4.72 16.78 -12.00
C GLU A 139 -3.48 16.20 -11.32
N SER A 140 -3.57 15.87 -10.02
CA SER A 140 -2.44 15.36 -9.25
C SER A 140 -1.96 13.98 -9.73
N SER A 141 -2.88 13.15 -10.22
CA SER A 141 -2.61 11.76 -10.60
C SER A 141 -1.76 11.62 -11.86
N GLN A 142 -1.75 12.64 -12.74
CA GLN A 142 -1.05 12.61 -14.02
C GLN A 142 0.47 12.67 -13.88
N ASP A 143 0.96 13.51 -12.95
CA ASP A 143 2.40 13.77 -12.79
C ASP A 143 3.03 13.07 -11.58
N MET A 144 2.22 12.41 -10.75
CA MET A 144 2.72 11.74 -9.55
C MET A 144 3.29 10.33 -9.82
N SER A 145 4.24 9.92 -9.01
CA SER A 145 4.74 8.54 -8.99
C SER A 145 3.83 7.62 -8.19
N TRP A 146 3.71 6.37 -8.62
CA TRP A 146 2.92 5.34 -7.93
C TRP A 146 3.80 4.20 -7.45
N GLY A 147 3.71 3.87 -6.17
CA GLY A 147 4.37 2.73 -5.57
C GLY A 147 3.39 1.90 -4.75
N ILE A 148 3.48 0.57 -4.83
CA ILE A 148 2.80 -0.34 -3.90
C ILE A 148 3.85 -1.18 -3.17
N ILE A 149 3.69 -1.29 -1.85
CA ILE A 149 4.54 -2.09 -0.98
C ILE A 149 3.70 -3.27 -0.49
N TYR A 150 4.13 -4.47 -0.83
CA TYR A 150 3.63 -5.70 -0.27
C TYR A 150 4.39 -5.99 1.01
N VAL A 151 3.69 -5.80 2.12
CA VAL A 151 4.21 -6.04 3.45
C VAL A 151 3.79 -7.45 3.85
N GLN A 152 4.75 -8.35 3.86
CA GLN A 152 4.49 -9.77 4.02
C GLN A 152 5.08 -10.31 5.31
N GLN A 153 4.35 -11.21 5.98
CA GLN A 153 4.88 -11.91 7.15
C GLN A 153 5.99 -12.87 6.71
N ALA A 154 7.16 -12.83 7.36
CA ALA A 154 8.34 -13.58 6.96
C ALA A 154 8.13 -15.11 6.93
N ASP A 155 7.24 -15.63 7.78
CA ASP A 155 6.92 -17.06 7.87
C ASP A 155 5.90 -17.52 6.80
N SER A 156 5.39 -16.61 5.98
CA SER A 156 4.40 -16.91 4.95
C SER A 156 5.04 -17.30 3.61
N THR A 157 4.25 -17.80 2.67
CA THR A 157 4.75 -18.15 1.34
C THR A 157 5.30 -16.90 0.65
N PRO A 158 6.59 -16.85 0.29
CA PRO A 158 7.21 -15.64 -0.24
C PRO A 158 6.59 -15.25 -1.57
N MET A 159 6.37 -13.95 -1.75
CA MET A 159 6.03 -13.40 -3.05
C MET A 159 7.32 -13.22 -3.85
N ASN A 160 7.42 -13.86 -5.02
CA ASN A 160 8.69 -13.89 -5.77
C ASN A 160 8.68 -12.98 -7.00
N ASP A 161 7.49 -12.67 -7.51
CA ASP A 161 7.32 -12.04 -8.82
C ASP A 161 6.56 -10.72 -8.76
N TRP A 162 6.72 -9.93 -9.82
CA TRP A 162 5.91 -8.75 -10.04
C TRP A 162 4.43 -9.12 -10.28
N GLN A 163 3.52 -8.44 -9.60
CA GLN A 163 2.09 -8.78 -9.63
C GLN A 163 1.41 -8.19 -10.86
N ARG A 164 0.82 -9.05 -11.70
CA ARG A 164 0.16 -8.63 -12.94
C ARG A 164 -1.18 -7.97 -12.67
N CYS A 165 -1.58 -7.09 -13.58
CA CYS A 165 -2.92 -6.53 -13.65
C CYS A 165 -3.63 -7.14 -14.84
N ASP A 166 -4.55 -8.06 -14.57
CA ASP A 166 -5.24 -8.83 -15.60
C ASP A 166 -6.49 -8.09 -16.08
N VAL A 167 -6.68 -8.08 -17.41
CA VAL A 167 -7.91 -7.58 -18.04
C VAL A 167 -8.91 -8.72 -18.03
N VAL A 168 -9.83 -8.67 -17.08
CA VAL A 168 -10.96 -9.59 -17.02
C VAL A 168 -12.18 -8.87 -17.58
N ASP A 169 -12.79 -9.46 -18.60
CA ASP A 169 -14.00 -8.96 -19.24
C ASP A 169 -15.11 -8.90 -18.18
N SER A 170 -15.39 -7.69 -17.69
CA SER A 170 -16.51 -7.44 -16.79
C SER A 170 -17.45 -6.53 -17.55
N ASN A 171 -18.69 -7.01 -17.72
CA ASN A 171 -19.72 -6.60 -18.68
C ASN A 171 -20.18 -5.12 -18.67
N ASN A 172 -19.42 -4.18 -18.09
CA ASN A 172 -19.84 -2.82 -17.82
C ASN A 172 -18.85 -1.73 -18.29
N VAL A 173 -17.78 -2.08 -19.02
CA VAL A 173 -16.70 -1.14 -19.42
C VAL A 173 -16.22 -1.45 -20.83
N SER A 174 -15.77 -0.45 -21.60
CA SER A 174 -15.09 -0.74 -22.86
C SER A 174 -13.73 -1.38 -22.59
N ASP A 175 -13.40 -2.43 -23.32
CA ASP A 175 -12.10 -3.14 -23.25
C ASP A 175 -10.89 -2.19 -23.24
N ALA A 176 -10.98 -1.07 -23.98
CA ALA A 176 -9.91 -0.07 -24.09
C ALA A 176 -9.47 0.50 -22.73
N GLU A 177 -10.40 0.88 -21.86
CA GLU A 177 -10.08 1.44 -20.54
C GLU A 177 -9.33 0.41 -19.68
N HIS A 178 -9.77 -0.85 -19.70
CA HIS A 178 -9.08 -1.90 -18.95
C HIS A 178 -7.65 -2.13 -19.46
N TYR A 179 -7.44 -2.07 -20.78
CA TYR A 179 -6.09 -2.13 -21.35
C TYR A 179 -5.23 -0.94 -20.93
N GLU A 180 -5.78 0.28 -20.88
CA GLU A 180 -5.08 1.47 -20.39
C GLU A 180 -4.68 1.32 -18.91
N ILE A 181 -5.57 0.81 -18.07
CA ILE A 181 -5.29 0.54 -16.65
C ILE A 181 -4.21 -0.53 -16.49
N ALA A 182 -4.29 -1.61 -17.26
CA ALA A 182 -3.27 -2.66 -17.24
C ALA A 182 -1.90 -2.15 -17.72
N ALA A 183 -1.88 -1.31 -18.76
CA ALA A 183 -0.67 -0.65 -19.24
C ALA A 183 -0.09 0.31 -18.20
N PHE A 184 -0.93 1.14 -17.58
CA PHE A 184 -0.55 2.01 -16.47
C PHE A 184 0.08 1.22 -15.32
N TRP A 185 -0.56 0.13 -14.89
CA TRP A 185 -0.04 -0.74 -13.85
C TRP A 185 1.35 -1.29 -14.21
N ARG A 186 1.50 -1.79 -15.45
CA ARG A 186 2.76 -2.35 -15.97
C ARG A 186 3.89 -1.32 -16.09
N GLU A 187 3.56 -0.11 -16.53
CA GLU A 187 4.55 0.88 -16.99
C GLU A 187 4.85 1.97 -15.97
N LYS A 188 3.89 2.28 -15.09
CA LYS A 188 3.96 3.42 -14.16
C LYS A 188 4.01 3.00 -12.70
N VAL A 189 3.30 1.95 -12.31
CA VAL A 189 3.27 1.49 -10.90
C VAL A 189 4.55 0.71 -10.56
N ARG A 190 5.26 1.14 -9.52
CA ARG A 190 6.41 0.42 -8.96
C ARG A 190 5.95 -0.50 -7.85
N GLN A 191 6.47 -1.72 -7.83
CA GLN A 191 6.06 -2.73 -6.87
C GLN A 191 7.23 -3.13 -6.01
N TYR A 192 7.05 -3.06 -4.70
CA TYR A 192 8.07 -3.34 -3.71
C TYR A 192 7.59 -4.43 -2.77
N GLN A 193 8.51 -5.15 -2.17
CA GLN A 193 8.22 -6.07 -1.09
C GLN A 193 9.09 -5.79 0.13
N VAL A 194 8.56 -6.18 1.28
CA VAL A 194 9.31 -6.31 2.51
C VAL A 194 8.76 -7.48 3.32
N LEU A 195 9.68 -8.29 3.84
CA LEU A 195 9.38 -9.38 4.77
C LEU A 195 9.56 -8.87 6.20
N ILE A 196 8.53 -9.05 7.02
CA ILE A 196 8.50 -8.65 8.42
C ILE A 196 8.41 -9.90 9.29
N SER A 197 9.41 -10.07 10.14
CA SER A 197 9.45 -11.11 11.17
C SER A 197 8.72 -10.68 12.43
N SER A 198 8.25 -11.65 13.24
CA SER A 198 7.56 -11.39 14.51
C SER A 198 8.39 -10.51 15.46
N GLY A 199 9.72 -10.67 15.49
CA GLY A 199 10.62 -9.88 16.34
C GLY A 199 10.75 -8.40 15.95
N GLU A 200 10.34 -8.01 14.74
CA GLU A 200 10.31 -6.60 14.31
C GLU A 200 9.06 -5.88 14.80
N PHE A 201 8.05 -6.63 15.23
CA PHE A 201 6.98 -6.11 16.05
C PHE A 201 7.48 -6.09 17.49
N SER A 202 8.10 -4.98 17.91
CA SER A 202 8.25 -4.75 19.34
C SER A 202 6.85 -4.68 19.96
N MET A 203 6.40 -5.77 20.57
CA MET A 203 5.07 -5.88 21.17
C MET A 203 4.89 -4.85 22.30
N ASP A 204 5.99 -4.41 22.93
CA ASP A 204 6.02 -3.33 23.92
C ASP A 204 5.67 -1.95 23.33
N GLU A 205 6.03 -1.67 22.07
CA GLU A 205 5.66 -0.41 21.39
C GLU A 205 4.23 -0.49 20.82
N ALA A 206 3.86 -1.64 20.25
CA ALA A 206 2.53 -1.86 19.71
C ALA A 206 1.43 -1.75 20.79
N LEU A 207 1.68 -2.28 22.01
CA LEU A 207 0.75 -2.22 23.13
C LEU A 207 0.69 -0.84 23.81
N ARG A 208 1.78 -0.07 23.83
CA ARG A 208 1.76 1.32 24.34
C ARG A 208 0.89 2.26 23.49
N SER A 209 0.67 1.95 22.21
CA SER A 209 -0.20 2.71 21.31
C SER A 209 -1.72 2.41 21.45
N VAL A 210 -2.08 1.52 22.38
CA VAL A 210 -3.48 1.11 22.64
C VAL A 210 -4.01 1.75 23.94
N GLN A 211 -3.17 2.48 24.67
CA GLN A 211 -3.48 3.10 25.96
C GLN A 211 -3.40 4.63 25.84
#